data_AF-B9BMF7-F1
#
_entry.id   AF-B9BMF7-F1
#
_cell.length_a   1.000
_cell.length_b   1.000
_cell.length_c   1.000
_cell.angle_alpha   90.00
_cell.angle_beta   90.00
_cell.angle_gamma   90.00
#
_symmetry.space_group_name_H-M   'P 1'
#
loop_
_entity.id
_entity.type
_entity.pdbx_description
1 polymer ?
#
loop_
_entity_poly.entity_id
_entity_poly.type
_entity_poly.pdbx_seq_one_letter_code
_entity_poly.pdbx_strand_id
1 'polypeptide(L)'
;MRRGRLQEREAMSGARRPRAAGRLRAWFGWSVCVLLIALAQPAWAVRCVANGGGTVLTESIGNVASYPTDAPDGYVIWVSPPRTTTGYCYKDLGGSMKTFGEWIYFYANPEQQNPAAWGLEIGIRYLGQDYFGRSSQPGDGVQTSTYVQPCRLSDADVRAGRCEKFPLSITYQVVVRKRGSWMQPPSDVYAVFQFDGKGGLNYINPSFRYKLSGLQKLKPTPCMVDVKVTPEPGVVKFGQIQATATGFSPAVPRKTFSVALTKQCSVPVRVDGYFETAQTVRNGLLVPAADSNFGIGIEDRNGTAIPFNQQFVLAQMPGSVNYQSVTLDAALKSFGAPKIGPFTGTATIRLFIY
;
A
#
# COMPACT_ATOMS: atom_id res chain seq x y z
N MET A 1 -63.16 50.14 75.09
CA MET A 1 -61.82 50.76 75.32
C MET A 1 -61.05 50.81 74.01
N ARG A 2 -60.34 51.91 73.79
CA ARG A 2 -59.71 52.36 72.53
C ARG A 2 -58.28 51.81 72.33
N ARG A 3 -57.83 51.82 71.05
CA ARG A 3 -56.44 51.80 70.49
C ARG A 3 -55.68 50.45 70.61
N GLY A 4 -54.88 49.99 69.65
CA GLY A 4 -54.44 50.52 68.35
C GLY A 4 -53.40 49.60 67.66
N ARG A 5 -53.31 49.74 66.32
CA ARG A 5 -52.18 49.56 65.36
C ARG A 5 -51.00 48.58 65.56
N LEU A 6 -50.78 47.84 64.46
CA LEU A 6 -49.55 47.61 63.64
C LEU A 6 -48.51 46.54 64.02
N GLN A 7 -48.37 45.61 63.06
CA GLN A 7 -47.16 45.01 62.44
C GLN A 7 -46.04 44.44 63.31
N GLU A 8 -45.75 43.14 63.12
CA GLU A 8 -44.49 42.73 62.49
C GLU A 8 -44.57 41.33 61.87
N ARG A 9 -43.60 41.06 60.98
CA ARG A 9 -43.47 39.98 60.01
C ARG A 9 -43.17 38.63 60.68
N GLU A 10 -43.54 37.52 60.04
CA GLU A 10 -42.57 36.58 59.46
C GLU A 10 -43.26 35.43 58.71
N ALA A 11 -42.65 35.06 57.58
CA ALA A 11 -43.12 34.07 56.65
C ALA A 11 -42.67 32.66 57.10
N MET A 12 -43.46 31.63 56.78
CA MET A 12 -43.01 30.56 55.88
C MET A 12 -44.14 29.55 55.58
N SER A 13 -44.28 29.31 54.28
CA SER A 13 -45.23 28.41 53.64
C SER A 13 -44.71 26.98 53.63
N GLY A 14 -45.46 26.04 54.20
CA GLY A 14 -45.21 24.60 54.08
C GLY A 14 -46.10 23.98 53.00
N ALA A 15 -45.63 23.99 51.74
CA ALA A 15 -46.33 23.36 50.63
C ALA A 15 -45.82 21.93 50.36
N ARG A 16 -46.79 21.05 50.08
CA ARG A 16 -46.69 19.61 49.80
C ARG A 16 -45.77 19.28 48.61
N ARG A 17 -45.09 18.13 48.69
CA ARG A 17 -44.44 17.42 47.57
C ARG A 17 -45.44 17.16 46.43
N PRO A 18 -44.96 17.18 45.16
CA PRO A 18 -45.37 16.12 44.25
C PRO A 18 -44.21 15.47 43.45
N ARG A 19 -44.44 14.18 43.22
CA ARG A 19 -43.85 13.25 42.25
C ARG A 19 -43.31 13.90 40.96
N ALA A 20 -42.01 14.16 40.89
CA ALA A 20 -41.32 14.54 39.65
C ALA A 20 -40.00 13.79 39.39
N ALA A 21 -39.67 12.76 40.18
CA ALA A 21 -38.37 12.07 40.09
C ALA A 21 -38.33 10.87 39.12
N GLY A 22 -39.48 10.41 38.61
CA GLY A 22 -39.56 9.20 37.77
C GLY A 22 -39.33 9.41 36.28
N ARG A 23 -39.60 10.62 35.74
CA ARG A 23 -39.57 10.88 34.29
C ARG A 23 -38.20 11.33 33.75
N LEU A 24 -37.37 11.95 34.58
CA LEU A 24 -36.04 12.44 34.19
C LEU A 24 -34.98 11.32 34.08
N ARG A 25 -35.10 10.23 34.86
CA ARG A 25 -34.19 9.07 34.75
C ARG A 25 -34.37 8.27 33.46
N ALA A 26 -35.59 8.19 32.93
CA ALA A 26 -35.88 7.46 31.70
C ALA A 26 -35.34 8.19 30.46
N TRP A 27 -35.40 9.53 30.45
CA TRP A 27 -34.95 10.35 29.31
C TRP A 27 -33.42 10.34 29.16
N PHE A 28 -32.67 10.44 30.27
CA PHE A 28 -31.20 10.30 30.23
C PHE A 28 -30.75 8.89 29.83
N GLY A 29 -31.46 7.83 30.25
CA GLY A 29 -31.14 6.46 29.86
C GLY A 29 -31.32 6.19 28.36
N TRP A 30 -32.35 6.78 27.75
CA TRP A 30 -32.60 6.65 26.31
C TRP A 30 -31.56 7.39 25.48
N SER A 31 -31.16 8.60 25.88
CA SER A 31 -30.10 9.35 25.20
C SER A 31 -28.75 8.65 25.25
N VAL A 32 -28.42 8.01 26.39
CA VAL A 32 -27.19 7.21 26.53
C VAL A 32 -27.26 5.92 25.69
N CYS A 33 -28.41 5.25 25.62
CA CYS A 33 -28.57 4.06 24.75
C CYS A 33 -28.47 4.42 23.27
N VAL A 34 -29.07 5.53 22.83
CA VAL A 34 -28.95 6.00 21.43
C VAL A 34 -27.50 6.39 21.11
N LEU A 35 -26.78 7.03 22.04
CA LEU A 35 -25.36 7.33 21.89
C LEU A 35 -24.50 6.05 21.83
N LEU A 36 -24.80 5.04 22.66
CA LEU A 36 -24.11 3.75 22.65
C LEU A 36 -24.41 2.92 21.40
N ILE A 37 -25.63 2.99 20.85
CA ILE A 37 -25.99 2.36 19.57
C ILE A 37 -25.33 3.11 18.40
N ALA A 38 -25.21 4.43 18.47
CA ALA A 38 -24.49 5.22 17.46
C ALA A 38 -22.96 4.98 17.49
N LEU A 39 -22.42 4.62 18.65
CA LEU A 39 -21.01 4.23 18.82
C LEU A 39 -20.76 2.73 18.53
N ALA A 40 -21.80 1.91 18.43
CA ALA A 40 -21.70 0.53 17.98
C ALA A 40 -21.47 0.49 16.47
N GLN A 41 -20.21 0.70 16.05
CA GLN A 41 -19.80 0.47 14.68
C GLN A 41 -20.13 -1.00 14.32
N PRO A 42 -20.91 -1.26 13.25
CA PRO A 42 -21.20 -2.63 12.85
C PRO A 42 -19.88 -3.35 12.59
N ALA A 43 -19.73 -4.56 13.09
CA ALA A 43 -18.60 -5.41 12.77
C ALA A 43 -18.82 -6.01 11.37
N TRP A 44 -17.86 -5.89 10.47
CA TRP A 44 -18.08 -6.11 9.04
C TRP A 44 -17.77 -7.55 8.61
N ALA A 45 -18.54 -8.05 7.64
CA ALA A 45 -18.92 -9.45 7.52
C ALA A 45 -17.83 -10.44 7.06
N VAL A 46 -16.68 -9.94 6.61
CA VAL A 46 -15.69 -10.73 5.88
C VAL A 46 -14.36 -10.73 6.60
N ARG A 47 -13.75 -11.91 6.61
CA ARG A 47 -12.41 -12.12 7.14
C ARG A 47 -11.56 -12.80 6.09
N CYS A 48 -10.40 -12.21 5.80
CA CYS A 48 -9.37 -12.77 4.95
C CYS A 48 -8.20 -13.28 5.79
N VAL A 49 -7.72 -14.46 5.43
CA VAL A 49 -6.64 -15.17 6.12
C VAL A 49 -5.62 -15.60 5.07
N ALA A 50 -4.35 -15.32 5.30
CA ALA A 50 -3.29 -15.76 4.42
C ALA A 50 -3.04 -17.27 4.57
N ASN A 51 -2.44 -17.88 3.55
CA ASN A 51 -1.96 -19.25 3.62
C ASN A 51 -1.05 -19.46 4.84
N GLY A 52 -1.27 -20.56 5.56
CA GLY A 52 -0.65 -20.80 6.88
C GLY A 52 -1.44 -20.23 8.07
N GLY A 53 -2.61 -19.62 7.84
CA GLY A 53 -3.51 -19.16 8.91
C GLY A 53 -3.20 -17.76 9.46
N GLY A 54 -2.17 -17.08 8.94
CA GLY A 54 -1.75 -15.76 9.40
C GLY A 54 -2.71 -14.65 8.94
N THR A 55 -2.90 -13.64 9.80
CA THR A 55 -3.65 -12.41 9.46
C THR A 55 -2.79 -11.16 9.51
N VAL A 56 -1.48 -11.30 9.63
CA VAL A 56 -0.54 -10.16 9.62
C VAL A 56 0.66 -10.52 8.78
N LEU A 57 1.06 -9.60 7.90
CA LEU A 57 2.36 -9.60 7.26
C LEU A 57 3.08 -8.31 7.66
N THR A 58 4.24 -8.43 8.28
CA THR A 58 5.12 -7.29 8.57
C THR A 58 6.31 -7.34 7.63
N GLU A 59 6.52 -6.28 6.86
CA GLU A 59 7.67 -6.13 5.98
C GLU A 59 8.54 -4.96 6.41
N SER A 60 9.85 -5.19 6.51
CA SER A 60 10.80 -4.14 6.84
C SER A 60 11.16 -3.32 5.60
N ILE A 61 11.24 -2.00 5.74
CA ILE A 61 11.77 -1.11 4.70
C ILE A 61 13.29 -1.26 4.48
N GLY A 62 13.96 -2.11 5.27
CA GLY A 62 15.42 -2.32 5.19
C GLY A 62 16.19 -1.44 6.17
N ASN A 63 17.52 -1.40 6.00
CA ASN A 63 18.41 -0.91 7.07
C ASN A 63 18.90 0.54 6.95
N VAL A 64 18.78 1.25 5.82
CA VAL A 64 19.27 2.65 5.74
C VAL A 64 18.61 3.47 4.61
N ALA A 65 17.32 3.31 4.29
CA ALA A 65 16.74 4.10 3.19
C ALA A 65 16.84 5.61 3.51
N SER A 66 17.64 6.32 2.71
CA SER A 66 17.90 7.75 2.81
C SER A 66 17.36 8.44 1.57
N TYR A 67 16.92 9.68 1.73
CA TYR A 67 16.44 10.50 0.61
C TYR A 67 16.96 11.94 0.72
N PRO A 68 17.14 12.66 -0.39
CA PRO A 68 17.61 14.04 -0.35
C PRO A 68 16.73 14.93 0.53
N THR A 69 17.35 15.75 1.39
CA THR A 69 16.63 16.68 2.28
C THR A 69 15.79 17.70 1.53
N ASP A 70 16.20 18.05 0.32
CA ASP A 70 15.57 18.99 -0.60
C ASP A 70 14.66 18.30 -1.63
N ALA A 71 14.45 16.99 -1.52
CA ALA A 71 13.52 16.28 -2.37
C ALA A 71 12.10 16.90 -2.28
N PRO A 72 11.40 17.11 -3.41
CA PRO A 72 10.04 17.64 -3.37
C PRO A 72 9.05 16.62 -2.80
N ASP A 73 7.90 17.10 -2.34
CA ASP A 73 6.78 16.23 -1.99
C ASP A 73 6.39 15.36 -3.20
N GLY A 74 6.09 14.09 -2.94
CA GLY A 74 5.86 13.09 -3.98
C GLY A 74 7.11 12.27 -4.35
N TYR A 75 8.31 12.66 -3.90
CA TYR A 75 9.53 11.87 -4.10
C TYR A 75 9.39 10.47 -3.48
N VAL A 76 9.50 9.43 -4.30
CA VAL A 76 9.35 8.03 -3.86
C VAL A 76 10.62 7.60 -3.13
N ILE A 77 10.49 7.34 -1.83
CA ILE A 77 11.58 6.99 -0.92
C ILE A 77 11.83 5.48 -0.94
N TRP A 78 10.76 4.69 -1.07
CA TRP A 78 10.85 3.23 -1.04
C TRP A 78 9.64 2.59 -1.69
N VAL A 79 9.86 1.45 -2.34
CA VAL A 79 8.81 0.58 -2.90
C VAL A 79 9.08 -0.85 -2.48
N SER A 80 8.08 -1.53 -1.93
CA SER A 80 8.21 -2.95 -1.58
C SER A 80 8.48 -3.80 -2.83
N PRO A 81 9.11 -4.98 -2.70
CA PRO A 81 9.00 -6.01 -3.72
C PRO A 81 7.52 -6.32 -4.01
N PRO A 82 7.18 -6.82 -5.22
CA PRO A 82 5.84 -7.33 -5.50
C PRO A 82 5.48 -8.43 -4.50
N ARG A 83 4.37 -8.25 -3.78
CA ARG A 83 3.84 -9.21 -2.81
C ARG A 83 2.55 -9.79 -3.33
N THR A 84 2.47 -11.12 -3.35
CA THR A 84 1.22 -11.83 -3.62
C THR A 84 0.75 -12.48 -2.33
N THR A 85 -0.31 -11.94 -1.73
CA THR A 85 -0.98 -12.60 -0.61
C THR A 85 -1.94 -13.64 -1.17
N THR A 86 -1.65 -14.90 -0.87
CA THR A 86 -2.53 -16.04 -1.16
C THR A 86 -3.19 -16.52 0.13
N GLY A 87 -4.38 -17.10 0.02
CA GLY A 87 -5.15 -17.54 1.19
C GLY A 87 -6.62 -17.73 0.86
N TYR A 88 -7.49 -17.33 1.78
CA TYR A 88 -8.92 -17.33 1.54
C TYR A 88 -9.64 -16.23 2.33
N CYS A 89 -10.81 -15.82 1.84
CA CYS A 89 -11.74 -14.96 2.55
C CYS A 89 -13.08 -15.69 2.76
N TYR A 90 -13.78 -15.38 3.84
CA TYR A 90 -15.06 -16.01 4.16
C TYR A 90 -15.92 -15.07 5.02
N LYS A 91 -17.22 -15.37 5.08
CA LYS A 91 -18.14 -14.69 6.00
C LYS A 91 -17.93 -15.21 7.42
N ASP A 92 -17.56 -14.35 8.34
CA ASP A 92 -17.25 -14.73 9.74
C ASP A 92 -18.26 -14.15 10.76
N LEU A 93 -19.20 -13.33 10.30
CA LEU A 93 -20.27 -12.75 11.11
C LEU A 93 -21.65 -13.12 10.58
N GLY A 94 -22.54 -13.49 11.51
CA GLY A 94 -23.93 -13.88 11.23
C GLY A 94 -24.87 -12.72 10.88
N GLY A 95 -26.18 -12.95 11.00
CA GLY A 95 -27.21 -11.92 10.83
C GLY A 95 -27.46 -11.52 9.38
N SER A 96 -27.74 -10.24 9.12
CA SER A 96 -27.94 -9.72 7.76
C SER A 96 -26.64 -9.62 6.96
N MET A 97 -25.49 -9.66 7.62
CA MET A 97 -24.19 -9.41 6.99
C MET A 97 -23.68 -10.61 6.18
N LYS A 98 -24.14 -11.83 6.52
CA LYS A 98 -23.88 -13.04 5.75
C LYS A 98 -24.74 -13.16 4.49
N THR A 99 -25.83 -12.41 4.34
CA THR A 99 -26.84 -12.67 3.28
C THR A 99 -26.57 -11.98 1.95
N PHE A 100 -25.58 -11.08 1.87
CA PHE A 100 -25.15 -10.44 0.63
C PHE A 100 -23.68 -10.74 0.32
N GLY A 101 -23.34 -10.79 -0.96
CA GLY A 101 -21.97 -10.95 -1.41
C GLY A 101 -21.29 -9.59 -1.57
N GLU A 102 -19.96 -9.57 -1.45
CA GLU A 102 -19.18 -8.34 -1.51
C GLU A 102 -17.77 -8.56 -2.06
N TRP A 103 -17.22 -7.50 -2.64
CA TRP A 103 -15.81 -7.46 -3.05
C TRP A 103 -14.91 -7.27 -1.83
N ILE A 104 -13.67 -7.75 -1.93
CA ILE A 104 -12.60 -7.40 -1.01
C ILE A 104 -11.96 -6.09 -1.43
N TYR A 105 -11.65 -5.24 -0.47
CA TYR A 105 -11.00 -3.95 -0.66
C TYR A 105 -9.73 -3.87 0.18
N PHE A 106 -8.77 -3.07 -0.27
CA PHE A 106 -7.73 -2.54 0.61
C PHE A 106 -8.28 -1.32 1.35
N TYR A 107 -8.40 -1.40 2.67
CA TYR A 107 -8.68 -0.24 3.53
C TYR A 107 -7.38 0.27 4.13
N ALA A 108 -6.96 1.47 3.72
CA ALA A 108 -5.69 2.04 4.11
C ALA A 108 -5.75 2.66 5.52
N ASN A 109 -4.59 2.82 6.15
CA ASN A 109 -4.43 3.48 7.44
C ASN A 109 -5.43 3.00 8.52
N PRO A 110 -5.48 1.69 8.83
CA PRO A 110 -6.46 1.16 9.77
C PRO A 110 -6.30 1.66 11.20
N GLU A 111 -5.14 2.23 11.53
CA GLU A 111 -4.84 2.81 12.84
C GLU A 111 -5.06 4.34 12.87
N GLN A 112 -5.57 4.92 11.79
CA GLN A 112 -5.91 6.36 11.69
C GLN A 112 -4.76 7.30 12.05
N GLN A 113 -3.53 6.89 11.78
CA GLN A 113 -2.35 7.71 12.00
C GLN A 113 -2.21 8.78 10.91
N ASN A 114 -1.40 9.82 11.13
CA ASN A 114 -1.15 10.87 10.13
C ASN A 114 0.31 10.84 9.65
N PRO A 115 0.67 10.02 8.63
CA PRO A 115 2.00 10.00 8.03
C PRO A 115 2.56 11.36 7.62
N ALA A 116 1.70 12.25 7.12
CA ALA A 116 2.12 13.57 6.66
C ALA A 116 2.64 14.45 7.81
N ALA A 117 2.22 14.18 9.05
CA ALA A 117 2.75 14.86 10.22
C ALA A 117 4.22 14.52 10.48
N TRP A 118 4.76 13.43 9.94
CA TRP A 118 6.17 13.04 10.10
C TRP A 118 6.91 12.92 8.76
N GLY A 119 6.43 13.62 7.75
CA GLY A 119 7.15 13.81 6.50
C GLY A 119 6.89 12.75 5.44
N LEU A 120 5.95 11.81 5.67
CA LEU A 120 5.70 10.70 4.76
C LEU A 120 4.26 10.64 4.24
N GLU A 121 4.10 9.97 3.11
CA GLU A 121 2.84 9.50 2.61
C GLU A 121 3.01 8.05 2.14
N ILE A 122 2.15 7.17 2.62
CA ILE A 122 2.24 5.73 2.39
C ILE A 122 1.02 5.33 1.56
N GLY A 123 1.28 4.69 0.43
CA GLY A 123 0.27 4.29 -0.54
C GLY A 123 0.35 2.82 -0.92
N ILE A 124 -0.69 2.38 -1.61
CA ILE A 124 -0.84 1.01 -2.12
C ILE A 124 -0.68 1.07 -3.62
N ARG A 125 0.18 0.26 -4.18
CA ARG A 125 0.26 0.05 -5.62
C ARG A 125 -0.46 -1.23 -5.99
N TYR A 126 -1.52 -1.10 -6.78
CA TYR A 126 -2.35 -2.22 -7.21
C TYR A 126 -2.70 -2.05 -8.68
N LEU A 127 -2.48 -3.12 -9.47
CA LEU A 127 -2.68 -3.12 -10.94
C LEU A 127 -1.94 -1.97 -11.66
N GLY A 128 -0.73 -1.64 -11.19
CA GLY A 128 0.09 -0.57 -11.77
C GLY A 128 -0.32 0.85 -11.39
N GLN A 129 -1.37 1.02 -10.59
CA GLN A 129 -1.82 2.33 -10.11
C GLN A 129 -1.46 2.53 -8.63
N ASP A 130 -0.98 3.72 -8.31
CA ASP A 130 -0.72 4.14 -6.93
C ASP A 130 -1.94 4.81 -6.30
N TYR A 131 -2.32 4.31 -5.14
CA TYR A 131 -3.44 4.80 -4.33
C TYR A 131 -2.89 5.42 -3.04
N PHE A 132 -2.80 6.75 -3.04
CA PHE A 132 -2.46 7.56 -1.87
C PHE A 132 -3.71 8.25 -1.30
N GLY A 133 -3.65 8.71 -0.06
CA GLY A 133 -4.74 9.46 0.59
C GLY A 133 -6.00 8.63 0.90
N ARG A 134 -5.95 7.31 0.70
CA ARG A 134 -7.04 6.39 1.06
C ARG A 134 -7.10 6.19 2.57
N SER A 135 -8.26 5.77 3.05
CA SER A 135 -8.56 5.61 4.45
C SER A 135 -9.28 4.28 4.76
N SER A 136 -9.59 4.13 6.04
CA SER A 136 -10.36 3.00 6.58
C SER A 136 -11.87 3.22 6.52
N GLN A 137 -12.32 4.34 5.96
CA GLN A 137 -13.73 4.69 5.88
C GLN A 137 -14.46 3.88 4.80
N PRO A 138 -15.71 3.47 5.04
CA PRO A 138 -16.53 2.82 4.03
C PRO A 138 -16.65 3.71 2.78
N GLY A 139 -16.47 3.12 1.59
CA GLY A 139 -16.48 3.84 0.31
C GLY A 139 -15.13 4.40 -0.15
N ASP A 140 -14.10 4.40 0.69
CA ASP A 140 -12.75 4.87 0.32
C ASP A 140 -11.72 3.73 0.15
N GLY A 141 -12.16 2.48 0.26
CA GLY A 141 -11.33 1.31 0.00
C GLY A 141 -10.98 1.14 -1.49
N VAL A 142 -9.82 0.55 -1.76
CA VAL A 142 -9.41 0.19 -3.14
C VAL A 142 -9.94 -1.20 -3.46
N GLN A 143 -10.87 -1.31 -4.42
CA GLN A 143 -11.49 -2.59 -4.78
C GLN A 143 -10.49 -3.56 -5.41
N THR A 144 -10.54 -4.81 -4.98
CA THR A 144 -9.77 -5.92 -5.55
C THR A 144 -10.60 -6.75 -6.53
N SER A 145 -10.01 -7.74 -7.18
CA SER A 145 -10.72 -8.69 -8.03
C SER A 145 -11.32 -9.89 -7.26
N THR A 146 -11.27 -9.90 -5.93
CA THR A 146 -11.78 -11.03 -5.12
C THR A 146 -13.20 -10.76 -4.64
N TYR A 147 -14.12 -11.68 -4.86
CA TYR A 147 -15.53 -11.59 -4.45
C TYR A 147 -15.89 -12.74 -3.49
N VAL A 148 -16.58 -12.41 -2.39
CA VAL A 148 -17.07 -13.37 -1.40
C VAL A 148 -18.59 -13.47 -1.54
N GLN A 149 -19.10 -14.67 -1.78
CA GLN A 149 -20.55 -14.90 -1.91
C GLN A 149 -21.27 -14.85 -0.55
N PRO A 150 -22.61 -14.69 -0.56
CA PRO A 150 -23.42 -14.88 0.65
C PRO A 150 -23.20 -16.25 1.30
N CYS A 151 -23.26 -16.30 2.63
CA CYS A 151 -23.30 -17.53 3.40
C CYS A 151 -24.73 -17.81 3.90
N ARG A 152 -25.32 -18.90 3.42
CA ARG A 152 -26.71 -19.29 3.74
C ARG A 152 -26.84 -20.17 4.99
N LEU A 153 -25.74 -20.45 5.68
CA LEU A 153 -25.74 -21.27 6.90
C LEU A 153 -26.37 -20.55 8.09
N SER A 154 -26.63 -21.27 9.18
CA SER A 154 -27.11 -20.68 10.43
C SER A 154 -26.06 -19.72 11.02
N ASP A 155 -26.47 -18.77 11.84
CA ASP A 155 -25.53 -17.87 12.53
C ASP A 155 -24.54 -18.62 13.42
N ALA A 156 -24.95 -19.77 13.98
CA ALA A 156 -24.06 -20.63 14.76
C ALA A 156 -22.97 -21.25 13.89
N ASP A 157 -23.31 -21.73 12.69
CA ASP A 157 -22.35 -22.28 11.73
C ASP A 157 -21.41 -21.22 11.16
N VAL A 158 -21.91 -19.99 10.93
CA VAL A 158 -21.09 -18.86 10.49
C VAL A 158 -20.04 -18.52 11.55
N ARG A 159 -20.45 -18.38 12.82
CA ARG A 159 -19.52 -18.14 13.94
C ARG A 159 -18.54 -19.30 14.15
N ALA A 160 -18.93 -20.52 13.79
CA ALA A 160 -18.05 -21.69 13.79
C ALA A 160 -17.10 -21.74 12.56
N GLY A 161 -17.12 -20.72 11.68
CA GLY A 161 -16.23 -20.61 10.53
C GLY A 161 -16.53 -21.61 9.41
N ARG A 162 -17.78 -22.09 9.31
CA ARG A 162 -18.19 -23.13 8.34
C ARG A 162 -18.64 -22.58 6.99
N CYS A 163 -18.68 -21.25 6.83
CA CYS A 163 -18.97 -20.65 5.53
C CYS A 163 -17.91 -21.05 4.50
N GLU A 164 -18.33 -21.06 3.23
CA GLU A 164 -17.43 -21.32 2.11
C GLU A 164 -16.23 -20.36 2.13
N LYS A 165 -15.06 -20.93 1.85
CA LYS A 165 -13.78 -20.20 1.81
C LYS A 165 -13.46 -19.88 0.36
N PHE A 166 -13.52 -18.60 0.01
CA PHE A 166 -13.23 -18.11 -1.33
C PHE A 166 -11.72 -17.89 -1.48
N PRO A 167 -11.07 -18.40 -2.53
CA PRO A 167 -9.63 -18.28 -2.71
C PRO A 167 -9.22 -16.81 -2.86
N LEU A 168 -8.15 -16.44 -2.18
CA LEU A 168 -7.52 -15.12 -2.25
C LEU A 168 -6.20 -15.25 -3.00
N SER A 169 -5.97 -14.39 -3.99
CA SER A 169 -4.67 -14.22 -4.65
C SER A 169 -4.56 -12.79 -5.17
N ILE A 170 -3.96 -11.91 -4.37
CA ILE A 170 -3.86 -10.48 -4.68
C ILE A 170 -2.39 -10.07 -4.68
N THR A 171 -1.94 -9.53 -5.81
CA THR A 171 -0.59 -8.98 -5.97
C THR A 171 -0.60 -7.46 -5.82
N TYR A 172 0.27 -6.93 -4.98
CA TYR A 172 0.37 -5.51 -4.66
C TYR A 172 1.80 -5.11 -4.27
N GLN A 173 2.06 -3.81 -4.20
CA GLN A 173 3.24 -3.24 -3.55
C GLN A 173 2.82 -2.13 -2.59
N VAL A 174 3.71 -1.76 -1.68
CA VAL A 174 3.56 -0.58 -0.83
C VAL A 174 4.58 0.45 -1.27
N VAL A 175 4.14 1.69 -1.38
CA VAL A 175 4.96 2.82 -1.82
C VAL A 175 5.03 3.84 -0.70
N VAL A 176 6.24 4.24 -0.32
CA VAL A 176 6.49 5.30 0.65
C VAL A 176 7.08 6.48 -0.11
N ARG A 177 6.47 7.66 0.04
CA ARG A 177 6.96 8.90 -0.57
C ARG A 177 7.03 10.03 0.45
N LYS A 178 7.82 11.05 0.13
CA LYS A 178 7.93 12.26 0.95
C LYS A 178 6.64 13.07 0.89
N ARG A 179 6.18 13.56 2.05
CA ARG A 179 5.10 14.55 2.17
C ARG A 179 5.31 15.42 3.41
N GLY A 180 5.63 16.70 3.21
CA GLY A 180 5.95 17.63 4.28
C GLY A 180 7.37 17.46 4.83
N SER A 181 7.64 18.05 5.99
CA SER A 181 8.95 18.05 6.63
C SER A 181 9.18 16.74 7.39
N TRP A 182 10.40 16.21 7.31
CA TRP A 182 10.79 15.04 8.09
C TRP A 182 10.69 15.32 9.58
N MET A 183 9.97 14.44 10.28
CA MET A 183 10.08 14.26 11.71
C MET A 183 10.17 12.77 11.98
N GLN A 184 10.82 12.39 13.07
CA GLN A 184 10.92 10.97 13.40
C GLN A 184 9.51 10.38 13.61
N PRO A 185 9.17 9.27 12.93
CA PRO A 185 7.89 8.61 13.13
C PRO A 185 7.70 8.21 14.60
N PRO A 186 6.49 8.37 15.17
CA PRO A 186 6.23 8.03 16.57
C PRO A 186 6.33 6.52 16.85
N SER A 187 6.21 5.68 15.80
CA SER A 187 6.31 4.23 15.86
C SER A 187 7.19 3.73 14.72
N ASP A 188 7.99 2.70 14.97
CA ASP A 188 8.75 2.01 13.93
C ASP A 188 7.86 1.17 13.00
N VAL A 189 6.64 0.85 13.46
CA VAL A 189 5.66 0.05 12.75
C VAL A 189 4.45 0.89 12.35
N TYR A 190 4.01 0.72 11.10
CA TYR A 190 2.81 1.34 10.55
C TYR A 190 1.95 0.31 9.84
N ALA A 191 0.68 0.19 10.24
CA ALA A 191 -0.28 -0.61 9.49
C ALA A 191 -0.69 0.14 8.21
N VAL A 192 -0.35 -0.42 7.06
CA VAL A 192 -0.60 0.20 5.75
C VAL A 192 -2.05 0.01 5.35
N PHE A 193 -2.52 -1.23 5.37
CA PHE A 193 -3.88 -1.57 5.00
C PHE A 193 -4.36 -2.85 5.67
N GLN A 194 -5.67 -3.05 5.65
CA GLN A 194 -6.34 -4.32 5.95
C GLN A 194 -7.24 -4.71 4.78
N PHE A 195 -7.28 -6.00 4.44
CA PHE A 195 -8.28 -6.52 3.52
C PHE A 195 -9.63 -6.61 4.20
N ASP A 196 -10.67 -6.05 3.62
CA ASP A 196 -12.00 -6.16 4.20
C ASP A 196 -13.12 -6.08 3.16
N GLY A 197 -14.34 -6.34 3.59
CA GLY A 197 -15.53 -6.23 2.74
C GLY A 197 -15.91 -4.78 2.42
N LYS A 198 -16.91 -4.56 1.55
CA LYS A 198 -17.40 -3.23 1.14
C LYS A 198 -17.74 -2.31 2.32
N GLY A 199 -18.02 -2.94 3.44
CA GLY A 199 -18.32 -2.32 4.71
C GLY A 199 -17.22 -1.48 5.37
N GLY A 200 -15.94 -1.71 5.09
CA GLY A 200 -14.87 -1.12 5.90
C GLY A 200 -14.29 -2.11 6.90
N LEU A 201 -13.52 -1.60 7.86
CA LEU A 201 -12.69 -2.43 8.74
C LEU A 201 -13.49 -3.27 9.74
N ASN A 202 -13.32 -4.59 9.69
CA ASN A 202 -13.70 -5.49 10.76
C ASN A 202 -12.75 -5.33 11.97
N TYR A 203 -13.29 -4.80 13.08
CA TYR A 203 -12.57 -4.61 14.35
C TYR A 203 -12.68 -5.81 15.29
N ILE A 204 -13.76 -6.61 15.21
CA ILE A 204 -13.96 -7.76 16.11
C ILE A 204 -13.01 -8.90 15.74
N ASN A 205 -12.96 -9.22 14.44
CA ASN A 205 -12.11 -10.27 13.92
C ASN A 205 -11.21 -9.68 12.83
N PRO A 206 -10.10 -8.99 13.19
CA PRO A 206 -9.26 -8.29 12.23
C PRO A 206 -8.80 -9.22 11.11
N SER A 207 -9.14 -8.81 9.90
CA SER A 207 -8.77 -9.50 8.67
C SER A 207 -7.29 -9.29 8.37
N PHE A 208 -6.78 -9.93 7.31
CA PHE A 208 -5.38 -9.82 6.90
C PHE A 208 -4.92 -8.36 6.83
N ARG A 209 -3.85 -8.04 7.55
CA ARG A 209 -3.27 -6.70 7.68
C ARG A 209 -1.83 -6.69 7.23
N TYR A 210 -1.50 -5.69 6.43
CA TYR A 210 -0.12 -5.41 6.05
C TYR A 210 0.48 -4.33 6.93
N LYS A 211 1.66 -4.59 7.47
CA LYS A 211 2.42 -3.65 8.30
C LYS A 211 3.79 -3.42 7.68
N LEU A 212 4.22 -2.16 7.69
CA LEU A 212 5.61 -1.80 7.48
C LEU A 212 6.32 -1.70 8.82
N SER A 213 7.60 -2.09 8.87
CA SER A 213 8.51 -1.85 9.98
C SER A 213 9.79 -1.17 9.52
N GLY A 214 10.56 -0.61 10.45
CA GLY A 214 11.80 0.10 10.16
C GLY A 214 11.61 1.56 9.77
N LEU A 215 10.41 2.14 9.92
CA LEU A 215 10.16 3.52 9.50
C LEU A 215 11.05 4.54 10.23
N GLN A 216 11.47 4.26 11.46
CA GLN A 216 12.39 5.13 12.20
C GLN A 216 13.84 5.05 11.68
N LYS A 217 14.13 4.11 10.77
CA LYS A 217 15.43 4.00 10.09
C LYS A 217 15.55 4.93 8.88
N LEU A 218 14.44 5.52 8.41
CA LEU A 218 14.50 6.54 7.36
C LEU A 218 15.26 7.75 7.88
N LYS A 219 16.21 8.25 7.09
CA LYS A 219 16.99 9.44 7.43
C LYS A 219 17.15 10.32 6.19
N PRO A 220 16.63 11.56 6.20
CA PRO A 220 16.99 12.52 5.17
C PRO A 220 18.50 12.71 5.14
N THR A 221 19.06 12.81 3.95
CA THR A 221 20.48 13.04 3.71
C THR A 221 20.66 14.26 2.82
N PRO A 222 21.69 15.10 3.02
CA PRO A 222 22.04 16.13 2.05
C PRO A 222 22.66 15.53 0.78
N CYS A 223 22.91 14.22 0.74
CA CYS A 223 23.51 13.58 -0.42
C CYS A 223 22.50 13.39 -1.55
N MET A 224 22.73 14.06 -2.68
CA MET A 224 22.03 13.83 -3.93
C MET A 224 22.83 12.92 -4.86
N VAL A 225 22.12 12.07 -5.59
CA VAL A 225 22.67 11.25 -6.67
C VAL A 225 21.86 11.51 -7.93
N ASP A 226 22.49 12.16 -8.91
CA ASP A 226 21.92 12.37 -10.23
C ASP A 226 22.09 11.13 -11.10
N VAL A 227 21.14 10.91 -11.99
CA VAL A 227 21.13 9.79 -12.93
C VAL A 227 21.07 10.26 -14.37
N LYS A 228 21.93 9.69 -15.21
CA LYS A 228 21.92 9.90 -16.66
C LYS A 228 21.96 8.55 -17.38
N VAL A 229 20.95 8.29 -18.19
CA VAL A 229 20.89 7.08 -19.04
C VAL A 229 21.46 7.40 -20.42
N THR A 230 22.42 6.60 -20.87
CA THR A 230 23.08 6.75 -22.18
C THR A 230 22.78 5.54 -23.06
N PRO A 231 22.41 5.72 -24.34
CA PRO A 231 22.34 6.99 -25.07
C PRO A 231 21.18 7.88 -24.61
N GLU A 232 21.39 9.19 -24.56
CA GLU A 232 20.32 10.16 -24.28
C GLU A 232 19.33 10.19 -25.47
N PRO A 233 18.02 10.30 -25.22
CA PRO A 233 17.33 10.54 -23.95
C PRO A 233 16.88 9.23 -23.25
N GLY A 234 17.72 8.18 -23.23
CA GLY A 234 17.41 6.87 -22.67
C GLY A 234 16.79 5.89 -23.69
N VAL A 235 17.00 6.11 -24.99
CA VAL A 235 16.39 5.28 -26.05
C VAL A 235 17.37 4.23 -26.58
N VAL A 236 17.10 2.97 -26.25
CA VAL A 236 17.89 1.84 -26.75
C VAL A 236 17.30 1.33 -28.07
N LYS A 237 17.99 1.62 -29.18
CA LYS A 237 17.54 1.20 -30.53
C LYS A 237 18.12 -0.16 -30.93
N PHE A 238 17.25 -1.16 -30.98
CA PHE A 238 17.59 -2.49 -31.49
C PHE A 238 17.84 -2.52 -33.00
N GLY A 239 17.19 -1.62 -33.76
CA GLY A 239 17.24 -1.61 -35.22
C GLY A 239 16.34 -2.69 -35.82
N GLN A 240 16.68 -3.16 -37.02
CA GLN A 240 15.98 -4.28 -37.65
C GLN A 240 16.53 -5.60 -37.11
N ILE A 241 15.62 -6.47 -36.69
CA ILE A 241 15.94 -7.81 -36.19
C ILE A 241 15.13 -8.80 -37.03
N GLN A 242 15.81 -9.85 -37.50
CA GLN A 242 15.16 -10.88 -38.30
C GLN A 242 14.39 -11.83 -37.37
N ALA A 243 13.10 -12.00 -37.62
CA ALA A 243 12.29 -13.03 -36.97
C ALA A 243 12.56 -14.39 -37.63
N THR A 244 12.55 -15.45 -36.83
CA THR A 244 12.64 -16.83 -37.26
C THR A 244 11.42 -17.60 -36.75
N ALA A 245 11.25 -18.85 -37.18
CA ALA A 245 10.12 -19.69 -36.75
C ALA A 245 10.06 -19.91 -35.22
N THR A 246 11.19 -19.76 -34.51
CA THR A 246 11.29 -20.01 -33.06
C THR A 246 11.82 -18.81 -32.25
N GLY A 247 12.19 -17.71 -32.91
CA GLY A 247 12.73 -16.55 -32.23
C GLY A 247 13.35 -15.53 -33.16
N PHE A 248 14.61 -15.17 -32.92
CA PHE A 248 15.32 -14.12 -33.64
C PHE A 248 16.60 -14.63 -34.29
N SER A 249 17.12 -13.86 -35.25
CA SER A 249 18.50 -13.95 -35.72
C SER A 249 19.15 -12.56 -35.60
N PRO A 250 20.20 -12.39 -34.78
CA PRO A 250 20.80 -13.39 -33.87
C PRO A 250 19.83 -13.87 -32.78
N ALA A 251 20.08 -15.02 -32.16
CA ALA A 251 19.15 -15.69 -31.23
C ALA A 251 18.74 -14.82 -30.02
N VAL A 252 19.67 -14.01 -29.49
CA VAL A 252 19.41 -13.04 -28.43
C VAL A 252 19.99 -11.69 -28.88
N PRO A 253 19.21 -10.89 -29.62
CA PRO A 253 19.61 -9.54 -30.00
C PRO A 253 19.84 -8.70 -28.75
N ARG A 254 21.00 -8.05 -28.66
CA ARG A 254 21.39 -7.20 -27.52
C ARG A 254 21.77 -5.80 -27.94
N LYS A 255 21.49 -4.84 -27.06
CA LYS A 255 21.98 -3.47 -27.16
C LYS A 255 22.40 -2.97 -25.78
N THR A 256 23.64 -2.49 -25.71
CA THR A 256 24.21 -1.94 -24.50
C THR A 256 23.73 -0.52 -24.26
N PHE A 257 23.50 -0.20 -22.99
CA PHE A 257 23.25 1.15 -22.51
C PHE A 257 23.96 1.32 -21.15
N SER A 258 24.05 2.54 -20.66
CA SER A 258 24.64 2.79 -19.35
C SER A 258 23.80 3.72 -18.50
N VAL A 259 23.90 3.52 -17.18
CA VAL A 259 23.33 4.36 -16.14
C VAL A 259 24.50 5.00 -15.42
N ALA A 260 24.72 6.28 -15.68
CA ALA A 260 25.73 7.09 -15.00
C ALA A 260 25.12 7.74 -13.75
N LEU A 261 25.84 7.62 -12.64
CA LEU A 261 25.51 8.15 -11.33
C LEU A 261 26.50 9.24 -10.96
N THR A 262 26.01 10.41 -10.55
CA THR A 262 26.84 11.51 -10.05
C THR A 262 26.40 11.87 -8.64
N LYS A 263 27.29 11.65 -7.67
CA LYS A 263 27.05 11.90 -6.24
C LYS A 263 27.56 13.27 -5.83
N GLN A 264 26.74 14.03 -5.11
CA GLN A 264 27.04 15.38 -4.63
C GLN A 264 27.38 15.43 -3.13
N CYS A 265 28.11 14.42 -2.63
CA CYS A 265 28.51 14.34 -1.23
C CYS A 265 29.78 13.51 -1.07
N SER A 266 30.46 13.59 0.08
CA SER A 266 31.70 12.84 0.37
C SER A 266 31.49 11.59 1.24
N VAL A 267 30.24 11.25 1.58
CA VAL A 267 29.92 10.04 2.34
C VAL A 267 29.80 8.82 1.42
N PRO A 268 30.16 7.60 1.87
CA PRO A 268 29.84 6.38 1.15
C PRO A 268 28.33 6.20 1.05
N VAL A 269 27.85 5.75 -0.11
CA VAL A 269 26.43 5.44 -0.34
C VAL A 269 26.28 4.16 -1.14
N ARG A 270 25.21 3.42 -0.87
CA ARG A 270 24.73 2.36 -1.75
C ARG A 270 23.54 2.91 -2.54
N VAL A 271 23.58 2.72 -3.86
CA VAL A 271 22.49 3.11 -4.75
C VAL A 271 21.82 1.85 -5.26
N ASP A 272 20.55 1.67 -4.90
CA ASP A 272 19.71 0.62 -5.47
C ASP A 272 18.92 1.22 -6.64
N GLY A 273 18.81 0.47 -7.73
CA GLY A 273 18.00 0.81 -8.89
C GLY A 273 16.63 0.12 -8.85
N TYR A 274 15.66 0.70 -9.53
CA TYR A 274 14.33 0.12 -9.72
C TYR A 274 13.80 0.50 -11.10
N PHE A 275 13.75 -0.48 -12.01
CA PHE A 275 13.15 -0.29 -13.32
C PHE A 275 11.63 -0.45 -13.21
N GLU A 276 10.94 0.68 -13.17
CA GLU A 276 9.49 0.76 -13.11
C GLU A 276 8.87 0.60 -14.49
N THR A 277 7.88 -0.27 -14.64
CA THR A 277 7.08 -0.34 -15.86
C THR A 277 5.62 -0.69 -15.56
N ALA A 278 4.72 -0.08 -16.33
CA ALA A 278 3.29 -0.42 -16.32
C ALA A 278 2.96 -1.56 -17.31
N GLN A 279 3.90 -1.92 -18.20
CA GLN A 279 3.70 -3.03 -19.13
C GLN A 279 3.79 -4.38 -18.42
N THR A 280 3.14 -5.39 -19.00
CA THR A 280 3.18 -6.74 -18.46
C THR A 280 4.61 -7.27 -18.41
N VAL A 281 5.01 -7.82 -17.27
CA VAL A 281 6.29 -8.52 -17.12
C VAL A 281 6.01 -10.01 -17.06
N ARG A 282 6.58 -10.78 -18.00
CA ARG A 282 6.45 -12.24 -18.09
C ARG A 282 7.83 -12.88 -18.03
N ASN A 283 8.05 -13.78 -17.07
CA ASN A 283 9.35 -14.44 -16.86
C ASN A 283 10.53 -13.46 -16.75
N GLY A 284 10.31 -12.32 -16.08
CA GLY A 284 11.32 -11.26 -15.92
C GLY A 284 11.54 -10.38 -17.15
N LEU A 285 10.72 -10.53 -18.21
CA LEU A 285 10.83 -9.75 -19.43
C LEU A 285 9.63 -8.83 -19.60
N LEU A 286 9.88 -7.58 -19.93
CA LEU A 286 8.86 -6.61 -20.32
C LEU A 286 8.26 -7.02 -21.67
N VAL A 287 6.95 -7.26 -21.71
CA VAL A 287 6.23 -7.70 -22.91
C VAL A 287 5.70 -6.46 -23.66
N PRO A 288 6.18 -6.17 -24.90
CA PRO A 288 5.77 -4.97 -25.63
C PRO A 288 4.27 -4.91 -25.94
N ALA A 289 3.70 -6.05 -26.30
CA ALA A 289 2.27 -6.25 -26.57
C ALA A 289 1.89 -7.70 -26.21
N ALA A 290 0.66 -7.94 -25.79
CA ALA A 290 0.23 -9.27 -25.33
C ALA A 290 0.45 -10.39 -26.36
N ASP A 291 0.38 -10.05 -27.66
CA ASP A 291 0.57 -10.97 -28.79
C ASP A 291 1.96 -10.88 -29.43
N SER A 292 2.93 -10.23 -28.78
CA SER A 292 4.29 -10.06 -29.34
C SER A 292 5.03 -11.38 -29.49
N ASN A 293 4.78 -12.36 -28.63
CA ASN A 293 5.55 -13.60 -28.48
C ASN A 293 7.05 -13.40 -28.15
N PHE A 294 7.42 -12.25 -27.60
CA PHE A 294 8.75 -11.99 -27.04
C PHE A 294 8.70 -10.92 -25.94
N GLY A 295 9.79 -10.82 -25.18
CA GLY A 295 9.96 -9.77 -24.19
C GLY A 295 11.35 -9.13 -24.25
N ILE A 296 11.47 -7.99 -23.57
CA ILE A 296 12.68 -7.19 -23.40
C ILE A 296 13.18 -7.39 -21.98
N GLY A 297 14.36 -7.96 -21.82
CA GLY A 297 15.06 -8.08 -20.55
C GLY A 297 16.13 -7.00 -20.38
N ILE A 298 16.49 -6.72 -19.14
CA ILE A 298 17.70 -5.97 -18.79
C ILE A 298 18.66 -6.95 -18.13
N GLU A 299 19.91 -6.95 -18.56
CA GLU A 299 20.96 -7.82 -18.03
C GLU A 299 22.16 -6.97 -17.58
N ASP A 300 22.88 -7.43 -16.55
CA ASP A 300 24.21 -6.89 -16.24
C ASP A 300 25.26 -7.40 -17.25
N ARG A 301 26.52 -6.93 -17.11
CA ARG A 301 27.63 -7.37 -17.97
C ARG A 301 27.93 -8.87 -17.93
N ASN A 302 27.45 -9.59 -16.91
CA ASN A 302 27.64 -11.02 -16.76
C ASN A 302 26.44 -11.82 -17.32
N GLY A 303 25.44 -11.14 -17.89
CA GLY A 303 24.20 -11.77 -18.35
C GLY A 303 23.19 -12.06 -17.24
N THR A 304 23.41 -11.56 -16.02
CA THR A 304 22.47 -11.70 -14.91
C THR A 304 21.26 -10.82 -15.15
N ALA A 305 20.06 -11.40 -15.07
CA ALA A 305 18.82 -10.65 -15.28
C ALA A 305 18.60 -9.61 -14.16
N ILE A 306 18.29 -8.39 -14.56
CA ILE A 306 17.86 -7.31 -13.68
C ILE A 306 16.32 -7.30 -13.65
N PRO A 307 15.69 -7.37 -12.47
CA PRO A 307 14.25 -7.48 -12.37
C PRO A 307 13.56 -6.13 -12.63
N PHE A 308 12.40 -6.18 -13.28
CA PHE A 308 11.46 -5.06 -13.34
C PHE A 308 10.59 -5.01 -12.09
N ASN A 309 10.21 -3.82 -11.68
CA ASN A 309 9.35 -3.55 -10.53
C ASN A 309 9.87 -4.13 -9.21
N GLN A 310 11.18 -4.32 -9.09
CA GLN A 310 11.85 -4.75 -7.88
C GLN A 310 13.18 -4.00 -7.73
N GLN A 311 13.56 -3.69 -6.49
CA GLN A 311 14.84 -3.05 -6.20
C GLN A 311 15.99 -4.04 -6.43
N PHE A 312 17.10 -3.55 -6.97
CA PHE A 312 18.35 -4.28 -7.12
C PHE A 312 19.53 -3.36 -6.79
N VAL A 313 20.65 -3.92 -6.35
CA VAL A 313 21.86 -3.12 -6.09
C VAL A 313 22.43 -2.66 -7.43
N LEU A 314 22.43 -1.35 -7.67
CA LEU A 314 22.98 -0.77 -8.90
C LEU A 314 24.46 -0.43 -8.73
N ALA A 315 24.82 0.20 -7.60
CA ALA A 315 26.19 0.61 -7.31
C ALA A 315 26.46 0.74 -5.80
N GLN A 316 27.71 0.56 -5.42
CA GLN A 316 28.24 0.96 -4.11
C GLN A 316 29.32 2.00 -4.37
N MET A 317 29.08 3.24 -3.95
CA MET A 317 29.95 4.38 -4.21
C MET A 317 30.68 4.76 -2.91
N PRO A 318 32.00 4.50 -2.79
CA PRO A 318 32.80 4.98 -1.67
C PRO A 318 32.75 6.51 -1.54
N GLY A 319 33.11 7.03 -0.36
CA GLY A 319 33.10 8.47 -0.09
C GLY A 319 33.93 9.29 -1.08
N SER A 320 35.05 8.73 -1.56
CA SER A 320 35.97 9.34 -2.53
C SER A 320 35.52 9.26 -3.99
N VAL A 321 34.46 8.51 -4.31
CA VAL A 321 34.00 8.29 -5.68
C VAL A 321 32.70 9.05 -5.91
N ASN A 322 32.76 10.10 -6.72
CA ASN A 322 31.60 10.95 -7.03
C ASN A 322 30.93 10.60 -8.37
N TYR A 323 31.55 9.76 -9.18
CA TYR A 323 31.01 9.35 -10.47
C TYR A 323 31.17 7.85 -10.67
N GLN A 324 30.10 7.18 -11.09
CA GLN A 324 30.12 5.77 -11.45
C GLN A 324 29.19 5.49 -12.62
N SER A 325 29.68 4.79 -13.64
CA SER A 325 28.87 4.36 -14.78
C SER A 325 28.65 2.85 -14.74
N VAL A 326 27.39 2.44 -14.69
CA VAL A 326 26.98 1.03 -14.74
C VAL A 326 26.51 0.70 -16.15
N THR A 327 27.15 -0.27 -16.78
CA THR A 327 26.75 -0.73 -18.12
C THR A 327 25.82 -1.93 -18.01
N LEU A 328 24.74 -1.89 -18.76
CA LEU A 328 23.69 -2.89 -18.81
C LEU A 328 23.38 -3.22 -20.28
N ASP A 329 22.78 -4.38 -20.51
CA ASP A 329 22.29 -4.77 -21.82
C ASP A 329 20.77 -4.88 -21.82
N ALA A 330 20.13 -4.30 -22.84
CA ALA A 330 18.78 -4.66 -23.19
C ALA A 330 18.82 -5.86 -24.14
N ALA A 331 18.09 -6.93 -23.82
CA ALA A 331 18.08 -8.17 -24.58
C ALA A 331 16.66 -8.55 -25.02
N LEU A 332 16.48 -8.92 -26.30
CA LEU A 332 15.23 -9.53 -26.74
C LEU A 332 15.27 -11.04 -26.56
N LYS A 333 14.22 -11.62 -25.98
CA LYS A 333 14.08 -13.07 -25.82
C LYS A 333 12.69 -13.51 -26.27
N SER A 334 12.63 -14.53 -27.12
CA SER A 334 11.39 -15.05 -27.67
C SER A 334 10.70 -16.03 -26.71
N PHE A 335 9.37 -16.06 -26.77
CA PHE A 335 8.52 -17.10 -26.19
C PHE A 335 8.04 -18.09 -27.26
N GLY A 336 8.32 -17.81 -28.53
CA GLY A 336 7.87 -18.54 -29.72
C GLY A 336 8.19 -17.72 -30.98
N ALA A 337 7.47 -17.96 -32.08
CA ALA A 337 7.58 -17.14 -33.29
C ALA A 337 7.23 -15.66 -32.98
N PRO A 338 8.18 -14.72 -33.06
CA PRO A 338 7.92 -13.32 -32.73
C PRO A 338 6.96 -12.68 -33.73
N LYS A 339 6.06 -11.83 -33.24
CA LYS A 339 5.21 -11.00 -34.08
C LYS A 339 6.06 -10.00 -34.87
N ILE A 340 5.93 -10.01 -36.19
CA ILE A 340 6.60 -9.06 -37.08
C ILE A 340 5.89 -7.70 -36.98
N GLY A 341 6.68 -6.65 -36.77
CA GLY A 341 6.18 -5.28 -36.71
C GLY A 341 7.02 -4.39 -35.79
N PRO A 342 6.65 -3.11 -35.67
CA PRO A 342 7.27 -2.22 -34.70
C PRO A 342 6.95 -2.67 -33.28
N PHE A 343 7.89 -2.45 -32.36
CA PHE A 343 7.69 -2.73 -30.94
C PHE A 343 8.37 -1.66 -30.09
N THR A 344 7.79 -1.42 -28.91
CA THR A 344 8.33 -0.48 -27.92
C THR A 344 8.13 -1.07 -26.53
N GLY A 345 9.14 -0.94 -25.68
CA GLY A 345 9.02 -1.13 -24.24
C GLY A 345 9.49 0.12 -23.52
N THR A 346 8.86 0.44 -22.39
CA THR A 346 9.19 1.60 -21.58
C THR A 346 9.35 1.19 -20.14
N ALA A 347 10.50 1.56 -19.58
CA ALA A 347 10.75 1.49 -18.16
C ALA A 347 11.42 2.78 -17.68
N THR A 348 11.05 3.23 -16.48
CA THR A 348 11.64 4.39 -15.83
C THR A 348 12.55 3.89 -14.72
N ILE A 349 13.82 4.31 -14.72
CA ILE A 349 14.71 4.00 -13.61
C ILE A 349 14.47 4.97 -12.45
N ARG A 350 14.23 4.41 -11.26
CA ARG A 350 14.27 5.14 -9.98
C ARG A 350 15.48 4.71 -9.20
N LEU A 351 16.02 5.63 -8.42
CA LEU A 351 17.15 5.39 -7.53
C LEU A 351 16.71 5.50 -6.07
N PHE A 352 17.26 4.61 -5.25
CA PHE A 352 17.09 4.61 -3.80
C PHE A 352 18.48 4.65 -3.16
N ILE A 353 18.69 5.59 -2.25
CA ILE A 353 20.00 5.82 -1.62
C ILE A 353 19.98 5.18 -0.23
N TYR A 354 21.05 4.49 0.13
CA TYR A 354 21.24 3.82 1.42
C TYR A 354 22.60 4.13 2.05
#